data_AF-A0A0D8ZRI2-F1
#
_entry.id   AF-A0A0D8ZRI2-F1
#
_cell.length_a   1.000
_cell.length_b   1.000
_cell.length_c   1.000
_cell.angle_alpha   90.00
_cell.angle_beta   90.00
_cell.angle_gamma   90.00
#
_symmetry.space_group_name_H-M   'P 1'
#
loop_
_entity.id
_entity.type
_entity.pdbx_description
1 polymer ?
#
loop_
_entity_poly.entity_id
_entity_poly.type
_entity_poly.pdbx_seq_one_letter_code
_entity_poly.pdbx_strand_id
1 'polypeptide(L)'
;MLYTASYFEPEHHHGVLLSISRSVPKGFRVDGALDFLAPNAQLLKDWKAKSIDEEAYCQRYRLQLKESWQQVSSWLKSLDAKTNQTLLCWEHQGAFCHRNLIALLVQKHRSDVFGGCDIRRVEIPKCTVCETQLTIGLDANFCSGCRIWQKNK
;
A
#
# COMPACT_ATOMS: atom_id res chain seq x y z
N MET A 1 -6.29 -14.42 1.97
CA MET A 1 -6.34 -13.25 1.07
C MET A 1 -6.11 -11.96 1.85
N LEU A 2 -5.53 -10.94 1.20
CA LEU A 2 -5.30 -9.63 1.78
C LEU A 2 -6.33 -8.62 1.23
N TYR A 3 -6.95 -7.90 2.14
CA TYR A 3 -7.93 -6.84 1.93
C TYR A 3 -7.42 -5.49 2.44
N THR A 4 -8.01 -4.39 1.97
CA THR A 4 -7.77 -3.06 2.52
C THR A 4 -9.11 -2.35 2.72
N ALA A 5 -9.26 -1.66 3.84
CA ALA A 5 -10.52 -0.98 4.18
C ALA A 5 -10.29 0.23 5.09
N SER A 6 -11.28 1.12 5.17
CA SER A 6 -11.35 2.10 6.25
C SER A 6 -11.70 1.42 7.58
N TYR A 7 -11.27 1.98 8.71
CA TYR A 7 -11.84 1.63 10.02
C TYR A 7 -13.37 1.79 10.07
N PHE A 8 -13.93 2.66 9.23
CA PHE A 8 -15.33 3.06 9.27
C PHE A 8 -16.21 2.33 8.25
N GLU A 9 -15.69 1.29 7.60
CA GLU A 9 -16.36 0.50 6.54
C GLU A 9 -16.34 -1.00 6.91
N PRO A 10 -17.04 -1.40 7.99
CA PRO A 10 -17.01 -2.77 8.52
C PRO A 10 -17.49 -3.84 7.54
N GLU A 11 -18.32 -3.48 6.55
CA GLU A 11 -18.74 -4.35 5.45
C GLU A 11 -17.56 -4.84 4.57
N HIS A 12 -16.40 -4.19 4.66
CA HIS A 12 -15.16 -4.53 3.96
C HIS A 12 -14.10 -5.13 4.89
N HIS A 13 -14.49 -5.52 6.11
CA HIS A 13 -13.57 -6.13 7.08
C HIS A 13 -13.62 -7.66 6.96
N HIS A 14 -12.48 -8.26 6.64
CA HIS A 14 -12.33 -9.69 6.42
C HIS A 14 -11.22 -10.27 7.28
N GLY A 15 -11.56 -11.25 8.11
CA GLY A 15 -10.60 -11.99 8.94
C GLY A 15 -9.84 -11.10 9.92
N VAL A 16 -8.52 -11.27 9.97
CA VAL A 16 -7.64 -10.56 10.91
C VAL A 16 -7.55 -9.07 10.55
N LEU A 17 -7.76 -8.19 11.51
CA LEU A 17 -7.75 -6.74 11.34
C LEU A 17 -6.40 -6.15 11.76
N LEU A 18 -5.65 -5.63 10.80
CA LEU A 18 -4.31 -5.08 11.02
C LEU A 18 -4.28 -3.59 10.75
N SER A 19 -3.90 -2.80 11.75
CA SER A 19 -3.66 -1.36 11.58
C SER A 19 -2.42 -1.12 10.73
N ILE A 20 -2.53 -0.25 9.73
CA ILE A 20 -1.41 0.35 9.00
C ILE A 20 -1.37 1.87 9.19
N SER A 21 -1.99 2.39 10.23
CA SER A 21 -2.03 3.82 10.55
C SER A 21 -1.30 4.12 11.85
N ARG A 22 -0.81 5.36 11.99
CA ARG A 22 -0.12 5.83 13.22
C ARG A 22 -0.99 5.84 14.48
N SER A 23 -2.31 5.78 14.31
CA SER A 23 -3.29 5.75 15.38
C SER A 23 -4.48 4.91 14.96
N VAL A 24 -5.17 4.34 15.95
CA VAL A 24 -6.42 3.60 15.80
C VAL A 24 -7.56 4.46 16.37
N PRO A 25 -8.77 4.46 15.77
CA PRO A 25 -9.91 5.20 16.30
C PRO A 25 -10.25 4.78 17.74
N LYS A 26 -10.71 5.74 18.54
CA LYS A 26 -11.05 5.49 19.94
C LYS A 26 -12.14 4.43 20.03
N GLY A 27 -11.88 3.37 20.80
CA GLY A 27 -12.81 2.26 21.00
C GLY A 27 -12.79 1.18 19.91
N PHE A 28 -12.01 1.38 18.84
CA PHE A 28 -11.82 0.35 17.81
C PHE A 28 -10.76 -0.67 18.25
N ARG A 29 -10.98 -1.95 17.99
CA ARG A 29 -10.04 -3.04 18.29
C ARG A 29 -9.44 -3.59 17.01
N VAL A 30 -8.13 -3.77 17.01
CA VAL A 30 -7.37 -4.43 15.93
C VAL A 30 -6.62 -5.63 16.53
N ASP A 31 -6.36 -6.65 15.70
CA ASP A 31 -5.61 -7.84 16.09
C ASP A 31 -4.10 -7.59 16.09
N GLY A 32 -3.64 -6.57 15.36
CA GLY A 32 -2.24 -6.18 15.31
C GLY A 32 -2.01 -4.85 14.61
N ALA A 33 -0.76 -4.38 14.64
CA ALA A 33 -0.32 -3.17 13.96
C ALA A 33 0.96 -3.46 13.14
N LEU A 34 1.01 -2.94 11.92
CA LEU A 34 2.16 -3.01 11.02
C LEU A 34 2.76 -1.60 10.87
N ASP A 35 3.39 -1.10 11.93
CA ASP A 35 3.88 0.28 12.00
C ASP A 35 4.88 0.65 10.90
N PHE A 36 5.62 -0.33 10.37
CA PHE A 36 6.53 -0.15 9.23
C PHE A 36 5.81 0.14 7.91
N LEU A 37 4.48 -0.04 7.86
CA LEU A 37 3.61 0.37 6.76
C LEU A 37 2.87 1.69 7.05
N ALA A 38 3.03 2.27 8.25
CA ALA A 38 2.38 3.55 8.56
C ALA A 38 3.22 4.71 8.02
N PRO A 39 2.63 5.69 7.29
CA PRO A 39 3.36 6.88 6.87
C PRO A 39 3.96 7.63 8.06
N ASN A 40 5.17 8.14 7.92
CA ASN A 40 5.81 8.89 8.99
C ASN A 40 5.05 10.21 9.28
N ALA A 41 5.25 10.74 10.48
CA ALA A 41 4.48 11.89 10.97
C ALA A 41 4.71 13.14 10.12
N GLN A 42 5.93 13.35 9.63
CA GLN A 42 6.27 14.51 8.81
C GLN A 42 5.57 14.45 7.45
N LEU A 43 5.55 13.29 6.80
CA LEU A 43 4.83 13.07 5.54
C LEU A 43 3.34 13.36 5.70
N LEU A 44 2.71 12.87 6.77
CA LEU A 44 1.30 13.15 7.05
C LEU A 44 1.04 14.63 7.36
N LYS A 45 1.96 15.29 8.07
CA LYS A 45 1.87 16.71 8.37
C LYS A 45 1.89 17.54 7.08
N ASP A 46 2.85 17.29 6.21
CA ASP A 46 3.01 18.01 4.95
C ASP A 46 1.81 17.77 4.01
N TRP A 47 1.32 16.53 3.94
CA TRP A 47 0.13 16.19 3.17
C TRP A 47 -1.11 16.94 3.65
N LYS A 48 -1.36 16.93 4.98
CA LYS A 48 -2.51 17.63 5.58
C LYS A 48 -2.41 19.15 5.46
N ALA A 49 -1.18 19.68 5.47
CA ALA A 49 -0.91 21.09 5.23
C ALA A 49 -1.03 21.48 3.73
N LYS A 50 -1.26 20.51 2.83
CA LYS A 50 -1.25 20.70 1.37
C LYS A 50 0.06 21.30 0.84
N SER A 51 1.17 21.07 1.55
CA SER A 51 2.50 21.53 1.15
C SER A 51 3.22 20.56 0.20
N ILE A 52 2.62 19.40 -0.05
CA ILE A 52 3.04 18.43 -1.06
C ILE A 52 1.80 17.94 -1.81
N ASP A 53 2.01 17.53 -3.06
CA ASP A 53 1.00 16.87 -3.88
C ASP A 53 1.08 15.34 -3.76
N GLU A 54 0.24 14.65 -4.53
CA GLU A 54 0.15 13.19 -4.54
C GLU A 54 1.44 12.53 -5.04
N GLU A 55 2.09 13.11 -6.05
CA GLU A 55 3.34 12.59 -6.60
C GLU A 55 4.47 12.65 -5.55
N ALA A 56 4.63 13.81 -4.90
CA ALA A 56 5.59 13.99 -3.82
C ALA A 56 5.27 13.10 -2.62
N TYR A 57 3.99 12.88 -2.30
CA TYR A 57 3.60 11.92 -1.26
C TYR A 57 4.06 10.51 -1.60
N CYS A 58 3.74 10.05 -2.82
CA CYS A 58 4.08 8.71 -3.29
C CYS A 58 5.60 8.48 -3.26
N GLN A 59 6.37 9.44 -3.75
CA GLN A 59 7.83 9.37 -3.75
C GLN A 59 8.41 9.27 -2.34
N ARG A 60 7.95 10.12 -1.40
CA ARG A 60 8.43 10.10 -0.02
C ARG A 60 8.04 8.81 0.71
N TYR A 61 6.80 8.36 0.52
CA TYR A 61 6.32 7.13 1.12
C TYR A 61 7.05 5.89 0.59
N ARG A 62 7.34 5.86 -0.71
CA ARG A 62 8.19 4.84 -1.32
C ARG A 62 9.58 4.79 -0.70
N LEU A 63 10.23 5.94 -0.51
CA LEU A 63 11.55 5.99 0.12
C LEU A 63 11.50 5.42 1.54
N GLN A 64 10.45 5.76 2.30
CA GLN A 64 10.22 5.17 3.62
C GLN A 64 10.08 3.64 3.54
N LEU A 65 9.26 3.10 2.63
CA LEU A 65 9.12 1.64 2.46
C LEU A 65 10.43 0.96 2.05
N LYS A 66 11.28 1.66 1.29
CA LYS A 66 12.62 1.17 0.93
C LYS A 66 13.54 1.09 2.15
N GLU A 67 13.49 2.07 3.04
CA GLU A 67 14.24 2.05 4.30
C GLU A 67 13.80 0.89 5.21
N SER A 68 12.50 0.59 5.25
CA SER A 68 11.95 -0.55 5.99
C SER A 68 11.82 -1.83 5.17
N TRP A 69 12.52 -1.96 4.04
CA TRP A 69 12.28 -3.03 3.07
C TRP A 69 12.47 -4.43 3.65
N GLN A 70 13.42 -4.60 4.58
CA GLN A 70 13.62 -5.89 5.23
C GLN A 70 12.34 -6.36 5.96
N GLN A 71 11.69 -5.48 6.74
CA GLN A 71 10.45 -5.80 7.45
C GLN A 71 9.29 -6.02 6.46
N VAL A 72 9.19 -5.15 5.45
CA VAL A 72 8.17 -5.26 4.40
C VAL A 72 8.29 -6.59 3.65
N SER A 73 9.50 -6.97 3.24
CA SER A 73 9.74 -8.21 2.50
C SER A 73 9.50 -9.46 3.35
N SER A 74 9.85 -9.43 4.64
CA SER A 74 9.54 -10.50 5.58
C SER A 74 8.03 -10.65 5.79
N TRP A 75 7.30 -9.55 5.96
CA TRP A 75 5.84 -9.54 6.06
C TRP A 75 5.19 -10.07 4.77
N LEU A 76 5.63 -9.62 3.60
CA LEU A 76 5.15 -10.12 2.31
C LEU A 76 5.34 -11.63 2.18
N LYS A 77 6.46 -12.19 2.65
CA LYS A 77 6.73 -13.63 2.65
C LYS A 77 5.87 -14.41 3.65
N SER A 78 5.47 -13.79 4.76
CA SER A 78 4.62 -14.44 5.76
C SER A 78 3.13 -14.45 5.39
N LEU A 79 2.71 -13.73 4.35
CA LEU A 79 1.31 -13.73 3.93
C LEU A 79 0.86 -15.11 3.43
N ASP A 80 -0.26 -15.58 3.96
CA ASP A 80 -0.91 -16.83 3.58
C ASP A 80 -2.18 -16.55 2.75
N ALA A 81 -2.26 -17.16 1.57
CA ALA A 81 -3.41 -17.03 0.67
C ALA A 81 -4.71 -17.56 1.29
N LYS A 82 -4.63 -18.55 2.20
CA LYS A 82 -5.79 -19.19 2.83
C LYS A 82 -6.37 -18.39 4.00
N THR A 83 -5.61 -17.44 4.54
CA THR A 83 -6.02 -16.64 5.70
C THR A 83 -6.44 -15.25 5.26
N ASN A 84 -7.66 -14.83 5.63
CA ASN A 84 -8.14 -13.48 5.35
C ASN A 84 -7.57 -12.47 6.34
N GLN A 85 -7.04 -11.37 5.83
CA GLN A 85 -6.49 -10.27 6.61
C GLN A 85 -6.90 -8.95 5.97
N THR A 86 -7.21 -7.94 6.77
CA THR A 86 -7.60 -6.59 6.32
C THR A 86 -6.63 -5.55 6.86
N LEU A 87 -6.02 -4.78 5.96
CA LEU A 87 -5.21 -3.61 6.32
C LEU A 87 -6.11 -2.39 6.49
N LEU A 88 -6.09 -1.80 7.68
CA LEU A 88 -6.97 -0.72 8.09
C LEU A 88 -6.25 0.62 8.17
N CYS A 89 -6.91 1.68 7.68
CA CYS A 89 -6.53 3.06 7.94
C CYS A 89 -7.77 3.98 8.00
N TRP A 90 -7.55 5.29 8.14
CA TRP A 90 -8.61 6.25 8.48
C TRP A 90 -9.51 6.62 7.29
N GLU A 91 -8.92 6.76 6.11
CA GLU A 91 -9.59 7.36 4.96
C GLU A 91 -10.72 6.45 4.43
N HIS A 92 -11.83 7.00 3.94
CA HIS A 92 -12.89 6.23 3.28
C HIS A 92 -12.48 5.74 1.89
N GLN A 93 -13.19 4.75 1.35
CA GLN A 93 -12.99 4.29 -0.02
C GLN A 93 -13.09 5.46 -1.02
N GLY A 94 -12.26 5.44 -2.07
CA GLY A 94 -12.21 6.49 -3.08
C GLY A 94 -11.29 7.67 -2.76
N ALA A 95 -10.87 7.83 -1.50
CA ALA A 95 -9.84 8.82 -1.15
C ALA A 95 -8.42 8.32 -1.47
N PHE A 96 -7.54 9.26 -1.84
CA PHE A 96 -6.11 8.97 -1.89
C PHE A 96 -5.60 8.63 -0.48
N CYS A 97 -4.92 7.50 -0.36
CA CYS A 97 -4.42 7.00 0.91
C CYS A 97 -3.23 6.03 0.68
N HIS A 98 -2.32 5.93 1.65
CA HIS A 98 -1.16 5.02 1.59
C HIS A 98 -1.56 3.54 1.48
N ARG A 99 -2.77 3.15 1.91
CA ARG A 99 -3.28 1.79 1.69
C ARG A 99 -3.37 1.42 0.21
N ASN A 100 -3.63 2.39 -0.67
CA ASN A 100 -3.68 2.18 -2.12
C ASN A 100 -2.28 1.83 -2.64
N LEU A 101 -1.24 2.49 -2.11
CA LEU A 101 0.15 2.20 -2.44
C LEU A 101 0.58 0.83 -1.92
N ILE A 102 0.19 0.46 -0.70
CA ILE A 102 0.45 -0.89 -0.16
C ILE A 102 -0.29 -1.96 -0.96
N ALA A 103 -1.53 -1.72 -1.36
CA ALA A 103 -2.31 -2.63 -2.21
C ALA A 103 -1.57 -2.93 -3.52
N LEU A 104 -1.04 -1.89 -4.19
CA LEU A 104 -0.23 -2.07 -5.40
C LEU A 104 1.07 -2.84 -5.14
N LEU A 105 1.74 -2.58 -4.00
CA LEU A 105 2.93 -3.32 -3.59
C LEU A 105 2.63 -4.83 -3.44
N VAL A 106 1.54 -5.16 -2.75
CA VAL A 106 1.12 -6.55 -2.55
C VAL A 106 0.72 -7.18 -3.88
N GLN A 107 -0.05 -6.48 -4.72
CA GLN A 107 -0.43 -6.98 -6.03
C GLN A 107 0.79 -7.29 -6.91
N LYS A 108 1.85 -6.48 -6.82
CA LYS A 108 3.12 -6.70 -7.53
C LYS A 108 3.91 -7.91 -7.01
N HIS A 109 4.03 -8.06 -5.69
CA HIS A 109 4.94 -9.04 -5.08
C HIS A 109 4.28 -10.37 -4.68
N ARG A 110 2.97 -10.35 -4.41
CA ARG A 110 2.14 -11.45 -3.91
C ARG A 110 0.74 -11.37 -4.50
N SER A 111 0.65 -11.38 -5.83
CA SER A 111 -0.64 -11.37 -6.54
C SER A 111 -1.55 -12.56 -6.17
N ASP A 112 -0.95 -13.65 -5.67
CA ASP A 112 -1.63 -14.85 -5.17
C ASP A 112 -2.47 -14.61 -3.90
N VAL A 113 -2.10 -13.62 -3.08
CA VAL A 113 -2.85 -13.27 -1.87
C VAL A 113 -3.70 -12.01 -2.05
N PHE A 114 -3.48 -11.24 -3.12
CA PHE A 114 -4.13 -9.96 -3.32
C PHE A 114 -5.59 -10.11 -3.74
N GLY A 115 -6.48 -9.41 -3.02
CA GLY A 115 -7.85 -9.19 -3.47
C GLY A 115 -8.70 -10.45 -3.48
N GLY A 116 -9.36 -10.74 -2.36
CA GLY A 116 -10.64 -11.44 -2.48
C GLY A 116 -11.59 -10.69 -3.43
N CYS A 117 -12.82 -11.16 -3.58
CA CYS A 117 -13.77 -10.65 -4.59
C CYS A 117 -14.05 -9.13 -4.53
N ASP A 118 -13.69 -8.47 -3.43
CA ASP A 118 -14.11 -7.10 -3.10
C ASP A 118 -13.06 -6.02 -3.42
N ILE A 119 -11.85 -6.39 -3.86
CA ILE A 119 -10.82 -5.41 -4.26
C ILE A 119 -10.72 -5.33 -5.78
N ARG A 120 -10.84 -4.11 -6.32
CA ARG A 120 -10.48 -3.83 -7.71
C ARG A 120 -8.99 -4.09 -7.92
N ARG A 121 -8.68 -5.10 -8.73
CA ARG A 121 -7.34 -5.25 -9.31
C ARG A 121 -7.07 -4.06 -10.23
N VAL A 122 -6.01 -3.33 -9.94
CA VAL A 122 -5.57 -2.23 -10.80
C VAL A 122 -4.65 -2.82 -11.84
N GLU A 123 -4.80 -2.45 -13.10
CA GLU A 123 -3.84 -2.85 -14.11
C GLU A 123 -2.48 -2.20 -13.79
N ILE A 124 -1.49 -3.02 -13.47
CA ILE A 124 -0.15 -2.54 -13.18
C ILE A 124 0.51 -2.22 -14.52
N PRO A 125 0.89 -0.95 -14.78
CA PRO A 125 1.49 -0.57 -16.05
C PRO A 125 2.78 -1.37 -16.27
N LYS A 126 3.05 -1.71 -17.53
CA LYS A 126 4.26 -2.45 -17.91
C LYS A 126 5.25 -1.50 -18.55
N CYS A 127 6.54 -1.79 -18.37
CA CYS A 127 7.60 -1.11 -19.10
C CYS A 127 7.38 -1.28 -20.60
N THR A 128 7.47 -0.19 -21.36
CA THR A 128 7.28 -0.20 -22.82
C THR A 128 8.39 -0.91 -23.59
N VAL A 129 9.51 -1.22 -22.92
CA VAL A 129 10.70 -1.83 -23.55
C VAL A 129 10.83 -3.32 -23.20
N CYS A 130 10.63 -3.70 -21.94
CA CYS A 130 10.87 -5.08 -21.49
C CYS A 130 9.68 -5.70 -20.74
N GLU A 131 8.52 -5.06 -20.77
CA GLU A 131 7.25 -5.55 -20.19
C GLU A 131 7.24 -5.80 -18.67
N THR A 132 8.34 -5.49 -17.98
CA THR A 132 8.41 -5.57 -16.51
C THR A 132 7.31 -4.72 -15.88
N GLN A 133 6.61 -5.26 -14.89
CA GLN A 133 5.58 -4.54 -14.15
C GLN A 133 6.16 -3.37 -13.37
N LEU A 134 5.52 -2.21 -13.51
CA LEU A 134 5.88 -0.95 -12.89
C LEU A 134 4.76 -0.48 -12.00
N THR A 135 5.07 -0.24 -10.75
CA THR A 135 4.14 0.39 -9.82
C THR A 135 4.49 1.86 -9.73
N ILE A 136 3.74 2.71 -10.46
CA ILE A 136 3.93 4.17 -10.46
C ILE A 136 3.92 4.67 -9.00
N GLY A 137 4.81 5.61 -8.69
CA GLY A 137 5.03 6.08 -7.32
C GLY A 137 5.94 5.16 -6.49
N LEU A 138 5.80 3.83 -6.56
CA LEU A 138 6.64 2.87 -5.82
C LEU A 138 7.95 2.48 -6.53
N ASP A 139 7.94 2.43 -7.85
CA ASP A 139 9.15 2.21 -8.64
C ASP A 139 9.77 3.53 -9.11
N ALA A 140 9.17 4.68 -8.79
CA ALA A 140 9.58 5.99 -9.32
C ALA A 140 9.66 5.98 -10.87
N ASN A 141 8.83 5.17 -11.54
CA ASN A 141 8.88 4.94 -12.98
C ASN A 141 10.18 4.29 -13.48
N PHE A 142 11.02 3.78 -12.58
CA PHE A 142 12.23 3.05 -12.93
C PHE A 142 11.93 1.58 -13.19
N CYS A 143 12.28 1.10 -14.37
CA CYS A 143 12.13 -0.29 -14.72
C CYS A 143 13.34 -1.12 -14.26
N SER A 144 13.14 -2.06 -13.34
CA SER A 144 14.22 -2.94 -12.86
C SER A 144 14.73 -3.94 -13.90
N GLY A 145 13.93 -4.28 -14.91
CA GLY A 145 14.31 -5.22 -15.98
C GLY A 145 15.36 -4.64 -16.94
N CYS A 146 15.00 -3.59 -17.67
CA CYS A 146 15.89 -2.92 -18.63
C CYS A 146 16.66 -1.70 -18.08
N ARG A 147 16.48 -1.36 -16.79
CA ARG A 147 17.17 -0.26 -16.09
C ARG A 147 16.95 1.13 -16.71
N ILE A 148 15.77 1.38 -17.29
CA ILE A 148 15.41 2.68 -17.87
C ILE A 148 14.30 3.36 -17.05
N TRP A 149 14.27 4.69 -17.13
CA TRP A 149 13.18 5.50 -16.60
C TRP A 149 12.04 5.60 -17.63
N GLN A 150 10.81 5.32 -17.21
CA GLN A 150 9.62 5.60 -18.02
C GLN A 150 9.20 7.06 -17.84
N LYS A 151 8.71 7.66 -18.92
CA LYS A 151 8.02 8.95 -18.85
C LYS A 151 6.62 8.73 -18.26
N ASN A 152 6.20 9.58 -17.32
CA ASN A 152 4.79 9.70 -16.95
C ASN A 152 4.01 10.01 -18.24
N LYS A 153 2.95 9.25 -18.51
CA LYS A 153 1.99 9.59 -19.58
C LYS A 153 1.07 10.70 -19.09
#